data_AF-A0A8T4Y151-F1
#
_entry.id   AF-A0A8T4Y151-F1
#
_cell.length_a   1.000
_cell.length_b   1.000
_cell.length_c   1.000
_cell.angle_alpha   90.00
_cell.angle_beta   90.00
_cell.angle_gamma   90.00
#
_symmetry.space_group_name_H-M   'P 1'
#
loop_
_entity.id
_entity.type
_entity.pdbx_description
1 polymer ?
#
loop_
_entity_poly.entity_id
_entity_poly.type
_entity_poly.pdbx_seq_one_letter_code
_entity_poly.pdbx_strand_id
1 'polypeptide(L)'
;MNIRENIMAVLHRRKPEYIPFAPYRSIARISPPVEERLRSMGMGILYAWIPVCRIEYPNVHVEERNIGNIVHRTYHTPVGSIHMRIRTGLRPEAGENWIVEYPFKETSDYRIIRFIEEEAVYKPDYNYFIELDRRVGDSGILTANADPTPFSKLWVHYMGLERLCKEFYRNREKIEDLIHVIAERQEETYCIIADSPAEFVWCGDQITSLVMSPRIFEGYYMPLLERFAGILHAKNKMLSVHMDGLLKRLKDDIATMNIDIVEAF
;
A
#
# COMPACT_ATOMS: atom_id res chain seq x y z
N MET A 1 28.12 -3.19 14.09
CA MET A 1 27.08 -3.30 13.06
C MET A 1 26.68 -1.90 12.61
N ASN A 2 26.60 -1.63 11.31
CA ASN A 2 26.06 -0.37 10.80
C ASN A 2 24.53 -0.31 11.03
N ILE A 3 23.90 0.85 10.79
CA ILE A 3 22.46 1.01 11.08
C ILE A 3 21.60 0.08 10.21
N ARG A 4 21.95 -0.12 8.94
CA ARG A 4 21.29 -1.11 8.08
C ARG A 4 21.35 -2.50 8.69
N GLU A 5 22.53 -2.98 9.07
CA GLU A 5 22.70 -4.30 9.71
C GLU A 5 21.87 -4.45 11.00
N ASN A 6 21.77 -3.41 11.82
CA ASN A 6 20.92 -3.43 13.02
C ASN A 6 19.42 -3.53 12.67
N ILE A 7 18.97 -2.76 11.68
CA ILE A 7 17.58 -2.85 11.18
C ILE A 7 17.32 -4.26 10.65
N MET A 8 18.19 -4.77 9.78
CA MET A 8 18.07 -6.11 9.22
C MET A 8 18.06 -7.19 10.30
N ALA A 9 18.88 -7.06 11.35
CA ALA A 9 18.87 -8.01 12.45
C ALA A 9 17.49 -8.06 13.14
N VAL A 10 16.87 -6.91 13.43
CA VAL A 10 15.52 -6.85 14.01
C VAL A 10 14.50 -7.51 13.09
N LEU A 11 14.50 -7.17 11.80
CA LEU A 11 13.53 -7.70 10.84
C LEU A 11 13.67 -9.22 10.68
N HIS A 12 14.90 -9.74 10.69
CA HIS A 12 15.19 -11.17 10.67
C HIS A 12 15.07 -11.88 12.04
N ARG A 13 14.50 -11.22 13.05
CA ARG A 13 14.31 -11.76 14.41
C ARG A 13 15.63 -12.18 15.09
N ARG A 14 16.71 -11.49 14.77
CA ARG A 14 18.04 -11.62 15.38
C ARG A 14 18.28 -10.47 16.35
N LYS A 15 19.23 -10.66 17.27
CA LYS A 15 19.61 -9.61 18.24
C LYS A 15 20.47 -8.53 17.53
N PRO A 16 20.04 -7.26 17.49
CA PRO A 16 20.89 -6.17 17.00
C PRO A 16 21.91 -5.76 18.08
N GLU A 17 22.90 -4.96 17.71
CA GLU A 17 23.86 -4.35 18.65
C GLU A 17 23.18 -3.31 19.56
N TYR A 18 22.23 -2.55 19.00
CA TYR A 18 21.36 -1.61 19.70
C TYR A 18 19.98 -1.57 19.02
N ILE A 19 18.98 -1.00 19.68
CA ILE A 19 17.64 -0.83 19.09
C ILE A 19 17.74 0.22 17.97
N PRO A 20 17.56 -0.15 16.69
CA PRO A 20 17.70 0.79 15.59
C PRO A 20 16.54 1.80 15.59
N PHE A 21 16.86 3.05 15.28
CA PHE A 21 15.86 4.10 15.06
C PHE A 21 15.94 4.59 13.61
N ALA A 22 14.87 4.37 12.85
CA ALA A 22 14.82 4.69 11.43
C ALA A 22 13.43 5.22 11.03
N PRO A 23 13.19 6.54 11.13
CA PRO A 23 11.93 7.13 10.69
C PRO A 23 11.75 7.06 9.18
N TYR A 24 10.49 7.11 8.72
CA TYR A 24 10.16 7.23 7.30
C TYR A 24 10.73 8.51 6.71
N ARG A 25 11.37 8.43 5.55
CA ARG A 25 11.92 9.60 4.84
C ARG A 25 10.88 10.71 4.64
N SER A 26 9.66 10.34 4.25
CA SER A 26 8.58 11.29 3.93
C SER A 26 8.04 12.03 5.17
N ILE A 27 8.05 11.36 6.32
CA ILE A 27 7.49 11.89 7.58
C ILE A 27 8.54 12.69 8.34
N ALA A 28 9.80 12.22 8.32
CA ALA A 28 10.85 12.78 9.17
C ALA A 28 11.04 14.29 8.96
N ARG A 29 10.92 14.79 7.71
CA ARG A 29 11.06 16.23 7.31
C ARG A 29 12.13 16.99 8.09
N ILE A 30 13.22 16.30 8.42
CA ILE A 30 14.31 16.80 9.25
C ILE A 30 15.13 17.74 8.38
N SER A 31 15.48 18.92 8.89
CA SER A 31 16.36 19.81 8.15
C SER A 31 17.72 19.12 7.92
N PRO A 32 18.40 19.35 6.78
CA PRO A 32 19.64 18.65 6.46
C PRO A 32 20.70 18.67 7.59
N PRO A 33 20.94 19.79 8.31
CA PRO A 33 21.90 19.81 9.42
C PRO A 33 21.48 18.94 10.61
N VAL A 34 20.17 18.90 10.92
CA VAL A 34 19.65 18.07 12.02
C VAL A 34 19.67 16.61 11.62
N GLU A 35 19.37 16.29 10.36
CA GLU A 35 19.43 14.92 9.85
C GLU A 35 20.87 14.40 9.90
N GLU A 36 21.84 15.19 9.44
CA GLU A 36 23.27 14.84 9.50
C GLU A 36 23.71 14.56 10.93
N ARG A 37 23.32 15.42 11.89
CA ARG A 37 23.59 15.21 13.31
C ARG A 37 22.94 13.94 13.86
N LEU A 38 21.69 13.65 13.51
CA LEU A 38 21.02 12.44 14.00
C LEU A 38 21.59 11.17 13.37
N ARG A 39 21.97 11.23 12.08
CA ARG A 39 22.64 10.13 11.40
C ARG A 39 24.01 9.83 12.01
N SER A 40 24.78 10.84 12.40
CA SER A 40 26.05 10.63 13.12
C SER A 40 25.85 10.05 14.54
N MET A 41 24.65 10.19 15.11
CA MET A 41 24.23 9.53 16.35
C MET A 41 23.67 8.11 16.13
N GLY A 42 23.66 7.60 14.90
CA GLY A 42 23.20 6.24 14.56
C GLY A 42 21.77 6.13 14.05
N MET A 43 21.09 7.26 13.73
CA MET A 43 19.78 7.23 13.09
C MET A 43 19.87 6.75 11.63
N GLY A 44 19.02 5.80 11.26
CA GLY A 44 18.84 5.34 9.88
C GLY A 44 17.67 6.05 9.21
N ILE A 45 17.43 5.76 7.93
CA ILE A 45 16.18 6.19 7.27
C ILE A 45 15.53 4.99 6.59
N LEU A 46 14.22 4.89 6.78
CA LEU A 46 13.36 3.96 6.08
C LEU A 46 12.76 4.66 4.85
N TYR A 47 13.16 4.22 3.66
CA TYR A 47 12.62 4.68 2.39
C TYR A 47 11.47 3.75 1.99
N ALA A 48 10.26 4.11 2.41
CA ALA A 48 9.07 3.32 2.12
C ALA A 48 8.44 3.70 0.76
N TRP A 49 7.51 2.86 0.31
CA TRP A 49 6.68 3.08 -0.89
C TRP A 49 7.47 3.13 -2.20
N ILE A 50 8.58 2.40 -2.29
CA ILE A 50 9.41 2.44 -3.50
C ILE A 50 8.76 1.57 -4.58
N PRO A 51 8.43 2.12 -5.75
CA PRO A 51 7.83 1.33 -6.82
C PRO A 51 8.87 0.36 -7.40
N VAL A 52 8.43 -0.87 -7.63
CA VAL A 52 9.18 -1.92 -8.37
C VAL A 52 8.38 -2.47 -9.56
N CYS A 53 7.16 -1.97 -9.74
CA CYS A 53 6.26 -2.35 -10.80
C CYS A 53 5.68 -1.08 -11.41
N ARG A 54 5.72 -0.99 -12.74
CA ARG A 54 5.05 0.05 -13.52
C ARG A 54 3.72 -0.48 -14.02
N ILE A 55 2.69 0.36 -13.96
CA ILE A 55 1.33 0.02 -14.43
C ILE A 55 1.04 0.88 -15.66
N GLU A 56 0.56 0.24 -16.72
CA GLU A 56 0.09 0.89 -17.93
C GLU A 56 -1.41 0.58 -18.12
N TYR A 57 -2.17 1.55 -18.61
CA TYR A 57 -3.61 1.40 -18.89
C TYR A 57 -3.89 1.78 -20.35
N PRO A 58 -3.70 0.86 -21.32
CA PRO A 58 -3.76 1.19 -22.75
C PRO A 58 -5.06 1.87 -23.19
N ASN A 59 -6.20 1.43 -22.66
CA ASN A 59 -7.52 1.96 -23.01
C ASN A 59 -8.12 2.90 -21.96
N VAL A 60 -7.32 3.44 -21.02
CA VAL A 60 -7.80 4.41 -20.03
C VAL A 60 -7.08 5.74 -20.22
N HIS A 61 -7.83 6.78 -20.60
CA HIS A 61 -7.31 8.13 -20.69
C HIS A 61 -7.62 8.90 -19.40
N VAL A 62 -6.60 9.47 -18.76
CA VAL A 62 -6.76 10.27 -17.54
C VAL A 62 -6.68 11.76 -17.89
N GLU A 63 -7.75 12.50 -17.60
CA GLU A 63 -7.77 13.96 -17.69
C GLU A 63 -7.65 14.56 -16.28
N GLU A 64 -6.75 15.53 -16.10
CA GLU A 64 -6.59 16.28 -14.85
C GLU A 64 -6.74 17.79 -15.06
N ARG A 65 -7.46 18.43 -14.14
CA ARG A 65 -7.58 19.89 -14.05
C ARG A 65 -7.33 20.35 -12.62
N ASN A 66 -6.38 21.26 -12.45
CA ASN A 66 -6.03 21.80 -11.14
C ASN A 66 -6.78 23.12 -10.90
N ILE A 67 -7.63 23.16 -9.88
CA ILE A 67 -8.37 24.34 -9.46
C ILE A 67 -8.02 24.63 -7.99
N GLY A 68 -7.14 25.60 -7.79
CA GLY A 68 -6.58 25.87 -6.46
C GLY A 68 -5.81 24.66 -5.91
N ASN A 69 -6.19 24.18 -4.73
CA ASN A 69 -5.64 22.98 -4.11
C ASN A 69 -6.49 21.72 -4.35
N ILE A 70 -7.34 21.72 -5.38
CA ILE A 70 -8.15 20.56 -5.76
C ILE A 70 -7.77 20.12 -7.18
N VAL A 71 -7.34 18.87 -7.30
CA VAL A 71 -7.18 18.16 -8.57
C VAL A 71 -8.52 17.51 -8.91
N HIS A 72 -9.09 17.89 -10.04
CA HIS A 72 -10.22 17.20 -10.66
C HIS A 72 -9.66 16.18 -11.64
N ARG A 73 -9.89 14.89 -11.37
CA ARG A 73 -9.40 13.80 -12.21
C ARG A 73 -10.56 13.02 -12.80
N THR A 74 -10.53 12.78 -14.10
CA THR A 74 -11.51 11.95 -14.82
C THR A 74 -10.80 10.81 -15.53
N TYR A 75 -11.29 9.59 -15.32
CA TYR A 75 -10.87 8.40 -16.05
C TYR A 75 -11.87 8.16 -17.18
N HIS A 76 -11.40 8.21 -18.42
CA HIS A 76 -12.18 7.88 -19.60
C HIS A 76 -11.87 6.47 -20.06
N THR A 77 -12.91 5.64 -20.16
CA THR A 77 -12.83 4.25 -20.63
C THR A 77 -13.85 4.02 -21.75
N PRO A 78 -13.70 2.95 -22.56
CA PRO A 78 -14.70 2.58 -23.57
C PRO A 78 -16.08 2.26 -22.99
N VAL A 79 -16.18 1.95 -21.70
CA VAL A 79 -17.43 1.54 -21.03
C VAL A 79 -18.07 2.66 -20.19
N GLY A 80 -17.47 3.85 -20.17
CA GLY A 80 -17.95 5.01 -19.43
C GLY A 80 -16.81 5.84 -18.82
N SER A 81 -17.17 6.86 -18.04
CA SER A 81 -16.21 7.71 -17.34
C SER A 81 -16.57 7.86 -15.87
N ILE A 82 -15.55 7.82 -15.01
CA ILE A 82 -15.66 8.11 -13.58
C ILE A 82 -14.75 9.29 -13.25
N HIS A 83 -15.14 10.11 -12.29
CA HIS A 83 -14.38 11.29 -11.89
C HIS A 83 -14.26 11.41 -10.38
N MET A 84 -13.15 11.95 -9.92
CA MET A 84 -12.84 12.15 -8.51
C MET A 84 -12.26 13.53 -8.27
N ARG A 85 -12.29 13.98 -7.01
CA ARG A 85 -11.65 15.21 -6.57
C ARG A 85 -10.67 14.90 -5.45
N ILE A 86 -9.44 15.39 -5.59
CA ILE A 86 -8.35 15.17 -4.65
C ILE A 86 -7.90 16.53 -4.14
N ARG A 87 -7.97 16.75 -2.84
CA ARG A 87 -7.36 17.90 -2.20
C ARG A 87 -5.87 17.64 -2.01
N THR A 88 -5.05 18.57 -2.46
CA THR A 88 -3.59 18.53 -2.39
C THR A 88 -3.07 19.63 -1.46
N GLY A 89 -1.76 19.61 -1.18
CA GLY A 89 -1.11 20.65 -0.37
C GLY A 89 -1.54 20.62 1.10
N LEU A 90 -1.92 19.44 1.60
CA LEU A 90 -2.24 19.23 3.00
C LEU A 90 -1.00 19.29 3.87
N ARG A 91 -1.22 19.44 5.19
CA ARG A 91 -0.14 19.35 6.16
C ARG A 91 0.42 17.91 6.14
N PRO A 92 1.75 17.73 6.27
CA PRO A 92 2.37 16.39 6.25
C PRO A 92 1.68 15.34 7.10
N GLU A 93 1.24 15.72 8.29
CA GLU A 93 0.61 14.83 9.28
C GLU A 93 -0.76 14.30 8.81
N ALA A 94 -1.37 14.97 7.82
CA ALA A 94 -2.65 14.59 7.22
C ALA A 94 -2.49 13.83 5.87
N GLY A 95 -1.25 13.52 5.47
CA GLY A 95 -0.92 13.01 4.14
C GLY A 95 -0.83 14.11 3.08
N GLU A 96 -0.33 13.77 1.88
CA GLU A 96 -0.15 14.76 0.80
C GLU A 96 -1.44 15.04 0.02
N ASN A 97 -2.30 14.02 -0.07
CA ASN A 97 -3.50 13.99 -0.90
C ASN A 97 -4.68 13.42 -0.12
N TRP A 98 -5.86 14.03 -0.26
CA TRP A 98 -7.10 13.54 0.34
C TRP A 98 -8.23 13.51 -0.69
N ILE A 99 -8.85 12.35 -0.88
CA ILE A 99 -10.00 12.22 -1.77
C ILE A 99 -11.20 12.89 -1.11
N VAL A 100 -11.62 14.04 -1.66
CA VAL A 100 -12.83 14.76 -1.20
C VAL A 100 -14.08 14.31 -1.94
N GLU A 101 -13.91 13.67 -3.09
CA GLU A 101 -14.98 13.02 -3.83
C GLU A 101 -14.47 11.76 -4.51
N TYR A 102 -15.06 10.62 -4.16
CA TYR A 102 -14.72 9.32 -4.69
C TYR A 102 -15.30 9.11 -6.10
N PRO A 103 -14.67 8.26 -6.92
CA PRO A 103 -15.12 8.02 -8.29
C PRO A 103 -16.43 7.25 -8.40
N PHE A 104 -16.75 6.36 -7.45
CA PHE A 104 -17.98 5.59 -7.47
C PHE A 104 -19.18 6.39 -6.95
N LYS A 105 -20.24 6.47 -7.76
CA LYS A 105 -21.46 7.26 -7.52
C LYS A 105 -22.73 6.46 -7.80
N GLU A 106 -22.71 5.63 -8.84
CA GLU A 106 -23.87 4.94 -9.38
C GLU A 106 -23.55 3.51 -9.84
N THR A 107 -24.59 2.77 -10.26
CA THR A 107 -24.46 1.34 -10.56
C THR A 107 -23.59 1.08 -11.80
N SER A 108 -23.55 2.01 -12.76
CA SER A 108 -22.69 1.95 -13.95
C SER A 108 -21.21 1.85 -13.60
N ASP A 109 -20.82 2.46 -12.47
CA ASP A 109 -19.41 2.60 -12.08
C ASP A 109 -18.76 1.27 -11.72
N TYR A 110 -19.54 0.25 -11.30
CA TYR A 110 -19.03 -1.11 -11.11
C TYR A 110 -18.32 -1.62 -12.37
N ARG A 111 -18.95 -1.44 -13.54
CA ARG A 111 -18.40 -1.88 -14.82
C ARG A 111 -17.15 -1.08 -15.21
N ILE A 112 -17.13 0.22 -14.89
CA ILE A 112 -16.00 1.10 -15.21
C ILE A 112 -14.79 0.76 -14.33
N ILE A 113 -14.98 0.57 -13.02
CA ILE A 113 -13.92 0.17 -12.09
C ILE A 113 -13.36 -1.20 -12.49
N ARG A 114 -14.24 -2.17 -12.76
CA ARG A 114 -13.84 -3.49 -13.25
C ARG A 114 -12.97 -3.39 -14.50
N PHE A 115 -13.40 -2.60 -15.49
CA PHE A 115 -12.64 -2.38 -16.71
C PHE A 115 -11.25 -1.79 -16.42
N ILE A 116 -11.14 -0.81 -15.53
CA ILE A 116 -9.85 -0.19 -15.18
C ILE A 116 -8.89 -1.23 -14.57
N GLU A 117 -9.36 -2.08 -13.66
CA GLU A 117 -8.52 -3.10 -13.04
C GLU A 117 -8.13 -4.21 -14.06
N GLU A 118 -9.07 -4.67 -14.88
CA GLU A 118 -8.82 -5.69 -15.93
C GLU A 118 -7.86 -5.17 -17.02
N GLU A 119 -7.91 -3.89 -17.35
CA GLU A 119 -7.07 -3.25 -18.37
C GLU A 119 -5.64 -2.98 -17.89
N ALA A 120 -5.38 -3.03 -16.58
CA ALA A 120 -4.08 -2.73 -16.00
C ALA A 120 -3.01 -3.74 -16.47
N VAL A 121 -1.96 -3.25 -17.13
CA VAL A 121 -0.80 -4.05 -17.54
C VAL A 121 0.38 -3.77 -16.60
N TYR A 122 0.79 -4.77 -15.85
CA TYR A 122 1.89 -4.70 -14.89
C TYR A 122 3.21 -5.08 -15.54
N LYS A 123 4.24 -4.24 -15.37
CA LYS A 123 5.58 -4.48 -15.90
C LYS A 123 6.64 -4.31 -14.81
N PRO A 124 7.66 -5.19 -14.73
CA PRO A 124 8.79 -4.98 -13.83
C PRO A 124 9.52 -3.67 -14.16
N ASP A 125 9.76 -2.85 -13.14
CA ASP A 125 10.57 -1.63 -13.24
C ASP A 125 11.39 -1.44 -11.97
N TYR A 126 12.56 -2.08 -11.93
CA TYR A 126 13.40 -2.15 -10.72
C TYR A 126 14.50 -1.09 -10.67
N ASN A 127 14.70 -0.33 -11.74
CA ASN A 127 15.87 0.54 -11.89
C ASN A 127 15.93 1.60 -10.79
N TYR A 128 14.81 2.26 -10.51
CA TYR A 128 14.73 3.27 -9.45
C TYR A 128 15.07 2.68 -8.07
N PHE A 129 14.53 1.50 -7.76
CA PHE A 129 14.82 0.80 -6.50
C PHE A 129 16.32 0.49 -6.36
N ILE A 130 16.94 -0.09 -7.40
CA ILE A 130 18.36 -0.46 -7.39
C ILE A 130 19.25 0.77 -7.21
N GLU A 131 18.96 1.85 -7.95
CA GLU A 131 19.72 3.09 -7.82
C GLU A 131 19.58 3.70 -6.44
N LEU A 132 18.37 3.73 -5.89
CA LEU A 132 18.12 4.28 -4.57
C LEU A 132 18.80 3.43 -3.48
N ASP A 133 18.72 2.10 -3.55
CA ASP A 133 19.38 1.20 -2.59
C ASP A 133 20.90 1.41 -2.57
N ARG A 134 21.53 1.55 -3.75
CA ARG A 134 22.95 1.90 -3.86
C ARG A 134 23.29 3.25 -3.21
N ARG A 135 22.44 4.25 -3.39
CA ARG A 135 22.64 5.60 -2.81
C ARG A 135 22.44 5.59 -1.29
N VAL A 136 21.49 4.80 -0.78
CA VAL A 136 21.21 4.66 0.65
C VAL A 136 22.33 3.88 1.34
N GLY A 137 22.84 2.82 0.71
CA GLY A 137 23.95 2.01 1.23
C GLY A 137 23.67 1.56 2.66
N ASP A 138 24.63 1.80 3.55
CA ASP A 138 24.55 1.40 4.96
C ASP A 138 23.69 2.32 5.85
N SER A 139 23.14 3.39 5.28
CA SER A 139 22.48 4.47 6.02
C SER A 139 20.96 4.28 6.22
N GLY A 140 20.43 3.13 5.80
CA GLY A 140 18.99 2.86 5.84
C GLY A 140 18.60 1.61 5.09
N ILE A 141 17.29 1.44 4.89
CA ILE A 141 16.70 0.36 4.11
C ILE A 141 15.55 0.88 3.25
N LEU A 142 15.16 0.09 2.25
CA LEU A 142 14.04 0.37 1.35
C LEU A 142 12.96 -0.70 1.51
N THR A 143 11.70 -0.32 1.26
CA THR A 143 10.60 -1.27 1.07
C THR A 143 9.98 -1.08 -0.31
N ALA A 144 9.71 -2.20 -0.99
CA ALA A 144 8.88 -2.18 -2.19
C ALA A 144 7.43 -1.88 -1.80
N ASN A 145 6.74 -1.09 -2.62
CA ASN A 145 5.32 -0.81 -2.44
C ASN A 145 4.46 -1.95 -3.00
N ALA A 146 3.47 -2.38 -2.23
CA ALA A 146 2.34 -3.17 -2.70
C ALA A 146 1.02 -2.40 -2.44
N ASP A 147 0.05 -2.60 -3.32
CA ASP A 147 -1.30 -2.05 -3.16
C ASP A 147 -1.97 -2.60 -1.89
N PRO A 148 -2.86 -1.82 -1.24
CA PRO A 148 -3.72 -2.35 -0.18
C PRO A 148 -4.56 -3.52 -0.68
N THR A 149 -4.97 -4.44 0.20
CA THR A 149 -5.85 -5.54 -0.19
C THR A 149 -7.15 -5.03 -0.84
N PRO A 150 -7.84 -5.85 -1.65
CA PRO A 150 -8.95 -5.39 -2.49
C PRO A 150 -10.06 -4.67 -1.73
N PHE A 151 -10.47 -5.21 -0.57
CA PHE A 151 -11.51 -4.57 0.23
C PHE A 151 -11.07 -3.18 0.70
N SER A 152 -9.80 -3.04 1.09
CA SER A 152 -9.24 -1.73 1.44
C SER A 152 -9.11 -0.80 0.26
N LYS A 153 -8.62 -1.30 -0.88
CA LYS A 153 -8.54 -0.55 -2.14
C LYS A 153 -9.90 0.06 -2.51
N LEU A 154 -11.00 -0.69 -2.33
CA LEU A 154 -12.35 -0.21 -2.61
C LEU A 154 -12.75 1.01 -1.77
N TRP A 155 -12.54 1.02 -0.45
CA TRP A 155 -12.92 2.20 0.34
C TRP A 155 -11.89 3.32 0.30
N VAL A 156 -10.60 3.01 0.15
CA VAL A 156 -9.52 4.01 0.12
C VAL A 156 -9.45 4.75 -1.20
N HIS A 157 -9.77 4.10 -2.33
CA HIS A 157 -9.60 4.70 -3.66
C HIS A 157 -10.90 4.88 -4.45
N TYR A 158 -11.89 4.00 -4.28
CA TYR A 158 -13.04 3.95 -5.18
C TYR A 158 -14.34 4.49 -4.61
N MET A 159 -14.66 4.19 -3.36
CA MET A 159 -16.02 4.39 -2.82
C MET A 159 -16.06 5.28 -1.59
N GLY A 160 -15.01 5.30 -0.78
CA GLY A 160 -15.10 5.77 0.60
C GLY A 160 -15.84 4.76 1.49
N LEU A 161 -15.58 4.83 2.79
CA LEU A 161 -16.09 3.85 3.75
C LEU A 161 -17.62 3.78 3.79
N GLU A 162 -18.30 4.94 3.87
CA GLU A 162 -19.76 4.97 3.97
C GLU A 162 -20.44 4.32 2.75
N ARG A 163 -19.95 4.63 1.54
CA ARG A 163 -20.52 4.07 0.33
C ARG A 163 -20.20 2.59 0.20
N LEU A 164 -18.98 2.16 0.52
CA LEU A 164 -18.62 0.74 0.54
C LEU A 164 -19.55 -0.04 1.50
N CYS A 165 -19.80 0.46 2.71
CA CYS A 165 -20.72 -0.20 3.65
C CYS A 165 -22.14 -0.35 3.09
N LYS A 166 -22.67 0.68 2.42
CA LYS A 166 -24.00 0.65 1.80
C LYS A 166 -24.05 -0.35 0.64
N GLU A 167 -23.03 -0.35 -0.22
CA GLU A 167 -22.93 -1.24 -1.36
C GLU A 167 -22.70 -2.69 -0.92
N PHE A 168 -21.83 -2.93 0.06
CA PHE A 168 -21.56 -4.28 0.59
C PHE A 168 -22.79 -4.90 1.28
N TYR A 169 -23.67 -4.07 1.84
CA TYR A 169 -24.95 -4.54 2.39
C TYR A 169 -26.00 -4.83 1.31
N ARG A 170 -26.10 -3.98 0.27
CA ARG A 170 -27.19 -4.04 -0.72
C ARG A 170 -26.86 -4.83 -1.99
N ASN A 171 -25.59 -4.85 -2.37
CA ASN A 171 -25.06 -5.34 -3.64
C ASN A 171 -23.81 -6.20 -3.40
N ARG A 172 -23.84 -7.06 -2.38
CA ARG A 172 -22.68 -7.85 -1.92
C ARG A 172 -21.97 -8.58 -3.07
N GLU A 173 -22.72 -9.30 -3.89
CA GLU A 173 -22.16 -10.08 -5.01
C GLU A 173 -21.32 -9.20 -5.94
N LYS A 174 -21.75 -7.95 -6.22
CA LYS A 174 -20.98 -7.03 -7.07
C LYS A 174 -19.70 -6.53 -6.41
N ILE A 175 -19.70 -6.37 -5.09
CA ILE A 175 -18.49 -6.00 -4.34
C ILE A 175 -17.52 -7.17 -4.30
N GLU A 176 -18.03 -8.38 -4.09
CA GLU A 176 -17.23 -9.61 -4.12
C GLU A 176 -16.62 -9.85 -5.50
N ASP A 177 -17.39 -9.66 -6.57
CA ASP A 177 -16.89 -9.70 -7.94
C ASP A 177 -15.73 -8.71 -8.17
N LEU A 178 -15.85 -7.47 -7.69
CA LEU A 178 -14.75 -6.49 -7.76
C LEU A 178 -13.53 -6.92 -6.92
N ILE A 179 -13.77 -7.45 -5.71
CA ILE A 179 -12.69 -7.96 -4.85
C ILE A 179 -11.94 -9.09 -5.56
N HIS A 180 -12.65 -10.01 -6.22
CA HIS A 180 -12.05 -11.11 -6.98
C HIS A 180 -11.18 -10.60 -8.13
N VAL A 181 -11.71 -9.69 -8.96
CA VAL A 181 -10.95 -9.09 -10.07
C VAL A 181 -9.68 -8.40 -9.56
N ILE A 182 -9.80 -7.54 -8.55
CA ILE A 182 -8.65 -6.82 -7.98
C ILE A 182 -7.63 -7.81 -7.40
N ALA A 183 -8.08 -8.87 -6.71
CA ALA A 183 -7.19 -9.88 -6.14
C ALA A 183 -6.36 -10.60 -7.21
N GLU A 184 -6.98 -10.98 -8.33
CA GLU A 184 -6.28 -11.62 -9.47
C GLU A 184 -5.20 -10.69 -10.04
N ARG A 185 -5.52 -9.41 -10.25
CA ARG A 185 -4.55 -8.41 -10.72
C ARG A 185 -3.41 -8.18 -9.72
N GLN A 186 -3.73 -8.17 -8.43
CA GLN A 186 -2.74 -8.02 -7.37
C GLN A 186 -1.80 -9.22 -7.31
N GLU A 187 -2.29 -10.44 -7.53
CA GLU A 187 -1.46 -11.65 -7.55
C GLU A 187 -0.36 -11.57 -8.62
N GLU A 188 -0.66 -11.04 -9.81
CA GLU A 188 0.35 -10.76 -10.85
C GLU A 188 1.39 -9.73 -10.40
N THR A 189 0.92 -8.67 -9.72
CA THR A 189 1.80 -7.62 -9.20
C THR A 189 2.72 -8.18 -8.11
N TYR A 190 2.20 -9.03 -7.21
CA TYR A 190 3.00 -9.70 -6.18
C TYR A 190 4.05 -10.63 -6.79
N CYS A 191 3.76 -11.31 -7.90
CA CYS A 191 4.78 -12.08 -8.63
C CYS A 191 5.93 -11.18 -9.12
N ILE A 192 5.62 -10.02 -9.71
CA ILE A 192 6.63 -9.04 -10.15
C ILE A 192 7.43 -8.47 -8.97
N ILE A 193 6.77 -8.16 -7.86
CA ILE A 193 7.44 -7.70 -6.64
C ILE A 193 8.34 -8.80 -6.07
N ALA A 194 7.91 -10.06 -6.14
CA ALA A 194 8.66 -11.23 -5.67
C ALA A 194 9.93 -11.50 -6.48
N ASP A 195 10.02 -11.02 -7.73
CA ASP A 195 11.25 -11.07 -8.53
C ASP A 195 12.08 -9.78 -8.43
N SER A 196 11.59 -8.75 -7.75
CA SER A 196 12.30 -7.49 -7.53
C SER A 196 13.51 -7.67 -6.59
N PRO A 197 14.45 -6.72 -6.54
CA PRO A 197 15.57 -6.74 -5.59
C PRO A 197 15.16 -6.42 -4.14
N ALA A 198 13.91 -6.04 -3.88
CA ALA A 198 13.47 -5.66 -2.54
C ALA A 198 13.39 -6.87 -1.61
N GLU A 199 13.95 -6.77 -0.42
CA GLU A 199 13.83 -7.81 0.61
C GLU A 199 12.54 -7.68 1.43
N PHE A 200 12.02 -6.45 1.53
CA PHE A 200 10.81 -6.11 2.26
C PHE A 200 9.77 -5.52 1.33
N VAL A 201 8.55 -6.03 1.45
CA VAL A 201 7.38 -5.52 0.75
C VAL A 201 6.45 -4.91 1.78
N TRP A 202 6.11 -3.65 1.58
CA TRP A 202 5.15 -2.94 2.40
C TRP A 202 3.79 -2.91 1.68
N CYS A 203 2.80 -3.55 2.29
CA CYS A 203 1.41 -3.50 1.87
C CYS A 203 0.69 -2.39 2.65
N GLY A 204 0.29 -1.35 1.94
CA GLY A 204 -0.33 -0.16 2.52
C GLY A 204 -1.79 -0.31 2.90
N ASP A 205 -2.11 -1.39 3.59
CA ASP A 205 -3.46 -1.67 4.02
C ASP A 205 -3.94 -0.70 5.11
N GLN A 206 -5.25 -0.58 5.30
CA GLN A 206 -5.87 0.29 6.29
C GLN A 206 -6.75 -0.54 7.24
N ILE A 207 -6.14 -1.59 7.79
CA ILE A 207 -6.82 -2.56 8.64
C ILE A 207 -6.99 -1.99 10.03
N THR A 208 -8.24 -1.90 10.50
CA THR A 208 -8.56 -1.45 11.85
C THR A 208 -9.85 -2.10 12.36
N SER A 209 -9.91 -2.40 13.66
CA SER A 209 -11.12 -2.97 14.27
C SER A 209 -12.31 -2.00 14.32
N LEU A 210 -12.11 -0.72 13.95
CA LEU A 210 -13.20 0.25 13.82
C LEU A 210 -14.06 -0.01 12.57
N VAL A 211 -13.42 -0.53 11.51
CA VAL A 211 -14.04 -0.79 10.21
C VAL A 211 -14.31 -2.28 10.04
N MET A 212 -13.38 -3.11 10.48
CA MET A 212 -13.39 -4.55 10.19
C MET A 212 -13.80 -5.34 11.42
N SER A 213 -14.91 -6.06 11.28
CA SER A 213 -15.22 -7.16 12.20
C SER A 213 -14.33 -8.38 11.91
N PRO A 214 -14.11 -9.28 12.88
CA PRO A 214 -13.36 -10.52 12.64
C PRO A 214 -13.85 -11.28 11.41
N ARG A 215 -15.17 -11.39 11.22
CA ARG A 215 -15.77 -12.01 10.02
C ARG A 215 -15.34 -11.36 8.69
N ILE A 216 -15.20 -10.04 8.64
CA ILE A 216 -14.73 -9.35 7.42
C ILE A 216 -13.24 -9.60 7.23
N PHE A 217 -12.46 -9.54 8.31
CA PHE A 217 -11.02 -9.79 8.29
C PHE A 217 -10.70 -11.22 7.83
N GLU A 218 -11.32 -12.22 8.46
CA GLU A 218 -11.22 -13.64 8.10
C GLU A 218 -11.68 -13.92 6.66
N GLY A 219 -12.74 -13.25 6.20
CA GLY A 219 -13.33 -13.51 4.88
C GLY A 219 -12.60 -12.85 3.72
N TYR A 220 -12.13 -11.61 3.88
CA TYR A 220 -11.64 -10.78 2.77
C TYR A 220 -10.17 -10.36 2.88
N TYR A 221 -9.53 -10.52 4.04
CA TYR A 221 -8.14 -10.10 4.25
C TYR A 221 -7.21 -11.29 4.42
N MET A 222 -7.47 -12.15 5.41
CA MET A 222 -6.56 -13.24 5.76
C MET A 222 -6.22 -14.15 4.56
N PRO A 223 -7.18 -14.67 3.77
CA PRO A 223 -6.85 -15.60 2.69
C PRO A 223 -6.00 -14.97 1.58
N LEU A 224 -6.11 -13.65 1.38
CA LEU A 224 -5.30 -12.91 0.39
C LEU A 224 -3.91 -12.62 0.94
N LEU A 225 -3.82 -12.14 2.17
CA LEU A 225 -2.54 -11.87 2.82
C LEU A 225 -1.69 -13.14 2.98
N GLU A 226 -2.30 -14.29 3.31
CA GLU A 226 -1.62 -15.60 3.34
C GLU A 226 -1.04 -15.96 1.97
N ARG A 227 -1.82 -15.75 0.90
CA ARG A 227 -1.39 -16.04 -0.47
C ARG A 227 -0.25 -15.14 -0.91
N PHE A 228 -0.38 -13.84 -0.66
CA PHE A 228 0.64 -12.85 -0.98
C PHE A 228 1.93 -13.10 -0.19
N ALA A 229 1.82 -13.43 1.10
CA ALA A 229 2.95 -13.87 1.91
C ALA A 229 3.61 -15.11 1.30
N GLY A 230 2.83 -16.12 0.90
CA GLY A 230 3.35 -17.33 0.25
C GLY A 230 4.16 -17.03 -1.02
N ILE A 231 3.69 -16.14 -1.88
CA ILE A 231 4.40 -15.71 -3.10
C ILE A 231 5.75 -15.05 -2.74
N LEU A 232 5.76 -14.18 -1.73
CA LEU A 232 6.96 -13.47 -1.28
C LEU A 232 7.96 -14.39 -0.56
N HIS A 233 7.48 -15.25 0.35
CA HIS A 233 8.28 -16.21 1.09
C HIS A 233 8.95 -17.22 0.17
N ALA A 234 8.28 -17.65 -0.91
CA ALA A 234 8.89 -18.51 -1.93
C ALA A 234 10.13 -17.88 -2.60
N LYS A 235 10.30 -16.56 -2.50
CA LYS A 235 11.45 -15.79 -2.99
C LYS A 235 12.29 -15.20 -1.85
N ASN A 236 12.11 -15.68 -0.61
CA ASN A 236 12.78 -15.22 0.61
C ASN A 236 12.60 -13.72 0.89
N LYS A 237 11.40 -13.19 0.63
CA LYS A 237 11.04 -11.79 0.92
C LYS A 237 10.05 -11.71 2.05
N MET A 238 10.10 -10.63 2.82
CA MET A 238 9.20 -10.42 3.94
C MET A 238 8.02 -9.52 3.58
N LEU A 239 6.85 -9.83 4.12
CA LEU A 239 5.64 -9.02 4.01
C LEU A 239 5.41 -8.22 5.29
N SER A 240 5.41 -6.90 5.13
CA SER A 240 4.96 -5.93 6.14
C SER A 240 3.58 -5.42 5.77
N VAL A 241 2.63 -5.49 6.69
CA VAL A 241 1.26 -5.02 6.47
C VAL A 241 0.99 -3.83 7.38
N HIS A 242 0.65 -2.70 6.78
CA HIS A 242 0.17 -1.53 7.53
C HIS A 242 -1.21 -1.83 8.12
N MET A 243 -1.37 -1.58 9.41
CA MET A 243 -2.61 -1.74 10.13
C MET A 243 -2.80 -0.52 11.04
N ASP A 244 -3.88 0.25 10.88
CA ASP A 244 -4.16 1.56 11.52
C ASP A 244 -4.46 1.47 13.04
N GLY A 245 -3.80 0.55 13.75
CA GLY A 245 -3.97 0.33 15.18
C GLY A 245 -5.38 -0.09 15.58
N LEU A 246 -5.67 0.02 16.87
CA LEU A 246 -6.94 -0.44 17.48
C LEU A 246 -7.23 -1.92 17.16
N LEU A 247 -6.20 -2.75 17.04
CA LEU A 247 -6.28 -4.14 16.55
C LEU A 247 -6.71 -5.14 17.63
N LYS A 248 -7.12 -4.68 18.82
CA LYS A 248 -7.42 -5.57 19.96
C LYS A 248 -8.43 -6.68 19.63
N ARG A 249 -9.38 -6.42 18.72
CA ARG A 249 -10.39 -7.42 18.30
C ARG A 249 -9.91 -8.38 17.22
N LEU A 250 -8.81 -8.06 16.54
CA LEU A 250 -8.23 -8.85 15.44
C LEU A 250 -6.90 -9.50 15.84
N LYS A 251 -6.35 -9.19 17.02
CA LYS A 251 -5.01 -9.60 17.44
C LYS A 251 -4.78 -11.11 17.40
N ASP A 252 -5.81 -11.90 17.72
CA ASP A 252 -5.70 -13.35 17.81
C ASP A 252 -5.68 -13.94 16.40
N ASP A 253 -6.48 -13.39 15.47
CA ASP A 253 -6.44 -13.74 14.05
C ASP A 253 -5.09 -13.34 13.42
N ILE A 254 -4.63 -12.10 13.65
CA ILE A 254 -3.33 -11.60 13.17
C ILE A 254 -2.18 -12.49 13.64
N ALA A 255 -2.23 -12.99 14.88
CA ALA A 255 -1.19 -13.86 15.43
C ALA A 255 -1.12 -15.24 14.73
N THR A 256 -2.17 -15.66 14.04
CA THR A 256 -2.18 -16.91 13.25
C THR A 256 -1.67 -16.73 11.83
N MET A 257 -1.55 -15.49 11.36
CA MET A 257 -1.18 -15.20 9.99
C MET A 257 0.30 -15.38 9.73
N ASN A 258 0.64 -15.74 8.50
CA ASN A 258 2.00 -15.85 8.02
C ASN A 258 2.54 -14.52 7.47
N ILE A 259 2.30 -13.42 8.18
CA ILE A 259 2.90 -12.11 7.89
C ILE A 259 4.11 -11.89 8.79
N ASP A 260 5.12 -11.18 8.28
CA ASP A 260 6.38 -11.02 9.01
C ASP A 260 6.37 -9.84 9.98
N ILE A 261 5.71 -8.75 9.57
CA ILE A 261 5.70 -7.46 10.28
C ILE A 261 4.28 -6.90 10.26
N VAL A 262 3.77 -6.60 11.46
CA VAL A 262 2.62 -5.71 11.64
C VAL A 262 3.19 -4.30 11.78
N GLU A 263 2.75 -3.37 10.94
CA GLU A 263 3.24 -2.00 10.95
C GLU A 263 2.13 -1.05 11.40
N ALA A 264 2.47 -0.09 12.27
CA ALA A 264 1.56 0.87 12.93
C ALA A 264 0.53 0.32 13.95
N PHE A 265 0.90 -0.71 14.73
CA PHE A 265 0.04 -1.39 15.73
C PHE A 265 -0.03 -0.76 17.13
#